data_AF-H0EK25-F1
#
_entry.id   AF-H0EK25-F1
#
_cell.length_a   1.000
_cell.length_b   1.000
_cell.length_c   1.000
_cell.angle_alpha   90.00
_cell.angle_beta   90.00
_cell.angle_gamma   90.00
#
_symmetry.space_group_name_H-M   'P 1'
#
loop_
_entity.id
_entity.type
_entity.pdbx_description
1 polymer ?
#
loop_
_entity_poly.entity_id
_entity_poly.type
_entity_poly.pdbx_seq_one_letter_code
_entity_poly.pdbx_strand_id
1 'polypeptide(L)'
;MALKFAPFNSEIELPFYSALSQSKIDHDKLDDSARTVLGLYEPRVTDPDSSVRMRVLGNALTSDDVPPNHVRAEGKIKNVNTIEDFKNCDKTVILHTAAKQKRWGPGGMALTKESMVSFLQRKSHSALVERNDHQPQEPQDLA
;
A
#
# COMPACT_ATOMS: atom_id res chain seq x y z
N MET A 1 -21.62 -31.48 -2.01
CA MET A 1 -21.39 -30.07 -1.58
C MET A 1 -19.98 -29.67 -1.99
N ALA A 2 -19.79 -28.46 -2.52
CA ALA A 2 -18.47 -27.91 -2.84
C ALA A 2 -17.91 -27.15 -1.63
N LEU A 3 -16.61 -27.29 -1.36
CA LEU A 3 -15.90 -26.54 -0.32
C LEU A 3 -15.90 -25.04 -0.67
N LYS A 4 -16.26 -24.20 0.31
CA LYS A 4 -16.25 -22.73 0.18
C LYS A 4 -15.23 -22.13 1.15
N PHE A 5 -14.61 -21.03 0.75
CA PHE A 5 -13.65 -20.28 1.56
C PHE A 5 -14.22 -18.90 1.90
N ALA A 6 -13.99 -18.42 3.12
CA ALA A 6 -14.29 -17.05 3.49
C ALA A 6 -13.23 -16.11 2.89
N PRO A 7 -13.62 -14.99 2.25
CA PRO A 7 -12.66 -14.03 1.74
C PRO A 7 -12.00 -13.28 2.91
N PHE A 8 -10.70 -13.00 2.78
CA PHE A 8 -10.05 -12.04 3.67
C PHE A 8 -10.68 -10.65 3.53
N ASN A 9 -10.39 -9.73 4.44
CA ASN A 9 -10.67 -8.30 4.36
C ASN A 9 -9.38 -7.52 4.66
N SER A 10 -9.19 -6.37 4.01
CA SER A 10 -7.99 -5.54 4.23
C SER A 10 -8.31 -4.43 5.23
N GLU A 11 -7.43 -4.25 6.22
CA GLU A 11 -7.47 -3.18 7.21
C GLU A 11 -6.16 -2.39 7.11
N ILE A 12 -6.21 -1.18 6.56
CA ILE A 12 -5.01 -0.36 6.31
C ILE A 12 -5.05 0.84 7.23
N GLU A 13 -3.99 1.04 8.02
CA GLU A 13 -3.92 2.19 8.91
C GLU A 13 -3.71 3.49 8.13
N LEU A 14 -4.30 4.58 8.61
CA LEU A 14 -4.16 5.89 7.97
C LEU A 14 -2.69 6.34 7.77
N PRO A 15 -1.76 6.13 8.72
CA PRO A 15 -0.36 6.52 8.56
C PRO A 15 0.34 5.83 7.39
N PHE A 16 -0.13 4.65 6.96
CA PHE A 16 0.45 3.94 5.81
C PHE A 16 0.35 4.78 4.53
N TYR A 17 -0.75 5.48 4.32
CA TYR A 17 -0.94 6.32 3.13
C TYR A 17 0.05 7.50 3.10
N SER A 18 0.32 8.10 4.26
CA SER A 18 1.33 9.16 4.39
C SER A 18 2.73 8.61 4.12
N ALA A 19 3.09 7.46 4.69
CA ALA A 19 4.37 6.81 4.45
C ALA A 19 4.58 6.41 2.98
N LEU A 20 3.53 5.90 2.33
CA LEU A 20 3.56 5.55 0.91
C LEU A 20 3.77 6.78 0.01
N SER A 21 3.12 7.89 0.34
CA SER A 21 3.27 9.15 -0.40
C SER A 21 4.67 9.71 -0.24
N GLN A 22 5.19 9.70 0.99
CA GLN A 22 6.52 10.19 1.29
C GLN A 22 7.59 9.36 0.57
N SER A 23 7.47 8.02 0.62
CA SER A 23 8.35 7.13 -0.14
C SER A 23 8.31 7.44 -1.65
N LYS A 24 7.11 7.65 -2.21
CA LYS A 24 6.95 7.95 -3.64
C LYS A 24 7.67 9.24 -4.03
N ILE A 25 7.64 10.27 -3.19
CA ILE A 25 8.30 11.56 -3.45
C ILE A 25 9.82 11.44 -3.27
N ASP A 26 10.27 10.82 -2.18
CA ASP A 26 11.66 10.84 -1.78
C ASP A 26 12.52 9.82 -2.53
N HIS A 27 11.98 8.62 -2.77
CA HIS A 27 12.72 7.49 -3.31
C HIS A 27 12.34 7.18 -4.77
N ASP A 28 11.04 7.09 -5.05
CA ASP A 28 10.55 6.56 -6.33
C ASP A 28 10.58 7.62 -7.43
N LYS A 29 10.19 8.86 -7.10
CA LYS A 29 9.92 9.94 -8.05
C LYS A 29 8.95 9.48 -9.14
N LEU A 30 9.47 9.08 -10.31
CA LEU A 30 8.71 8.57 -11.45
C LEU A 30 8.73 7.03 -11.57
N ASP A 31 9.57 6.34 -10.81
CA ASP A 31 9.65 4.88 -10.82
C ASP A 31 8.36 4.27 -10.28
N ASP A 32 7.72 3.42 -11.08
CA ASP A 32 6.49 2.70 -10.73
C ASP A 32 6.76 1.24 -10.33
N SER A 33 8.02 0.89 -10.10
CA SER A 33 8.43 -0.44 -9.63
C SER A 33 7.69 -0.85 -8.36
N ALA A 34 7.28 -2.12 -8.33
CA ALA A 34 6.54 -2.65 -7.18
C ALA A 34 7.45 -2.77 -5.95
N ARG A 35 6.95 -2.32 -4.79
CA ARG A 35 7.66 -2.38 -3.50
C ARG A 35 7.11 -3.49 -2.63
N THR A 36 7.96 -4.03 -1.76
CA THR A 36 7.53 -4.95 -0.72
C THR A 36 6.71 -4.22 0.33
N VAL A 37 5.65 -4.86 0.83
CA VAL A 37 4.84 -4.37 1.94
C VAL A 37 4.58 -5.51 2.91
N LEU A 38 4.74 -5.22 4.21
CA LEU A 38 4.44 -6.16 5.28
C LEU A 38 2.97 -6.06 5.71
N GLY A 39 2.23 -7.12 5.46
CA GLY A 39 0.95 -7.37 6.11
C GLY A 39 1.09 -8.22 7.37
N LEU A 40 0.14 -8.07 8.27
CA LEU A 40 0.01 -8.86 9.48
C LEU A 40 -1.37 -9.50 9.55
N TYR A 41 -1.39 -10.80 9.76
CA TYR A 41 -2.62 -11.55 9.99
C TYR A 41 -2.71 -12.00 11.45
N GLU A 42 -3.86 -11.82 12.07
CA GLU A 42 -4.11 -12.26 13.45
C GLU A 42 -5.31 -13.22 13.46
N PRO A 43 -5.10 -14.52 13.76
CA PRO A 43 -6.21 -15.45 13.94
C PRO A 43 -6.91 -15.17 15.27
N ARG A 44 -8.21 -14.81 15.22
CA ARG A 44 -9.02 -14.51 16.42
C ARG A 44 -10.12 -15.55 16.57
N VAL A 45 -9.97 -16.43 17.56
CA VAL A 45 -10.91 -17.54 17.81
C VAL A 45 -12.28 -17.03 18.32
N THR A 46 -12.29 -15.92 19.06
CA THR A 46 -13.49 -15.38 19.71
C THR A 46 -14.37 -14.54 18.79
N ASP A 47 -13.85 -14.10 17.65
CA ASP A 47 -14.57 -13.27 16.69
C ASP A 47 -14.19 -13.68 15.25
N PRO A 48 -14.95 -14.63 14.66
CA PRO A 48 -14.66 -15.16 13.33
C PRO A 48 -14.63 -14.10 12.22
N ASP A 49 -15.47 -13.07 12.31
CA ASP A 49 -15.54 -11.97 11.34
C ASP A 49 -14.28 -11.09 11.43
N SER A 50 -13.70 -11.00 12.62
CA SER A 50 -12.38 -10.37 12.83
C SER A 50 -11.20 -11.25 12.43
N SER A 51 -11.37 -12.57 12.43
CA SER A 51 -10.34 -13.53 12.09
C SER A 51 -10.04 -13.62 10.59
N VAL A 52 -10.73 -12.86 9.74
CA VAL A 52 -10.47 -12.77 8.29
C VAL A 52 -9.81 -11.46 7.89
N ARG A 53 -9.28 -10.66 8.83
CA ARG A 53 -8.65 -9.37 8.51
C ARG A 53 -7.14 -9.46 8.34
N MET A 54 -6.65 -8.85 7.26
CA MET A 54 -5.24 -8.58 7.05
C MET A 54 -4.95 -7.11 7.33
N ARG A 55 -4.03 -6.85 8.25
CA ARG A 55 -3.64 -5.50 8.64
C ARG A 55 -2.40 -5.03 7.89
N VAL A 56 -2.39 -3.77 7.47
CA VAL A 56 -1.20 -3.07 6.97
C VAL A 56 -0.96 -1.87 7.87
N LEU A 57 0.15 -1.89 8.61
CA LEU A 57 0.51 -0.86 9.57
C LEU A 57 1.17 0.35 8.89
N GLY A 58 1.27 1.47 9.60
CA GLY A 58 1.94 2.68 9.11
C GLY A 58 3.39 2.49 8.66
N ASN A 59 4.12 1.57 9.29
CA ASN A 59 5.52 1.25 9.01
C ASN A 59 5.70 0.06 8.05
N ALA A 60 4.64 -0.42 7.41
CA ALA A 60 4.68 -1.65 6.60
C ALA A 60 5.61 -1.61 5.38
N LEU A 61 6.11 -0.42 4.99
CA LEU A 61 7.07 -0.26 3.87
C LEU A 61 8.53 -0.41 4.31
N THR A 62 8.81 -0.27 5.61
CA THR A 62 10.18 -0.21 6.16
C THR A 62 10.43 -1.20 7.29
N SER A 63 9.37 -1.73 7.91
CA SER A 63 9.45 -2.69 9.01
C SER A 63 9.37 -4.12 8.51
N ASP A 64 10.20 -4.97 9.10
CA ASP A 64 10.12 -6.43 9.00
C ASP A 64 9.61 -7.09 10.29
N ASP A 65 9.25 -6.29 11.29
CA ASP A 65 8.84 -6.76 12.62
C ASP A 65 7.44 -7.38 12.61
N VAL A 66 7.33 -8.56 13.20
CA VAL A 66 6.09 -9.32 13.32
C VAL A 66 5.80 -9.53 14.80
N PRO A 67 4.79 -8.85 15.36
CA PRO A 67 4.46 -9.00 16.77
C PRO A 67 4.07 -10.44 17.13
N PRO A 68 4.19 -10.84 18.40
CA PRO A 68 3.70 -12.12 18.88
C PRO A 68 2.22 -12.33 18.48
N ASN A 69 1.85 -13.58 18.24
CA ASN A 69 0.50 -13.99 17.81
C ASN A 69 0.05 -13.44 16.43
N HIS A 70 0.96 -12.84 15.66
CA HIS A 70 0.70 -12.46 14.28
C HIS A 70 1.43 -13.37 13.30
N VAL A 71 0.82 -13.57 12.14
CA VAL A 71 1.39 -14.28 11.01
C VAL A 71 1.88 -13.26 10.00
N ARG A 72 3.14 -13.41 9.57
CA ARG A 72 3.76 -12.57 8.55
C ARG A 72 3.00 -12.75 7.23
N ALA A 73 2.59 -11.63 6.62
CA ALA A 73 1.96 -11.67 5.32
C ALA A 73 2.63 -10.70 4.34
N GLU A 74 3.72 -11.14 3.72
CA GLU A 74 4.48 -10.31 2.78
C GLU A 74 3.74 -10.19 1.45
N GLY A 75 3.70 -8.98 0.91
CA GLY A 75 3.06 -8.66 -0.35
C GLY A 75 3.85 -7.63 -1.16
N LYS A 76 3.28 -7.23 -2.29
CA LYS A 76 3.81 -6.14 -3.13
C LYS A 76 2.77 -5.06 -3.36
N ILE A 77 3.21 -3.81 -3.34
CA ILE A 77 2.42 -2.65 -3.74
C ILE A 77 3.00 -2.06 -5.03
N LYS A 78 2.14 -1.82 -6.02
CA LYS A 78 2.50 -1.05 -7.22
C LYS A 78 1.79 0.30 -7.16
N ASN A 79 2.56 1.38 -7.07
CA ASN A 79 2.03 2.74 -7.07
C ASN A 79 2.32 3.41 -8.42
N VAL A 80 1.32 3.44 -9.29
CA VAL A 80 1.41 4.08 -10.60
C VAL A 80 1.25 5.60 -10.49
N ASN A 81 1.82 6.32 -11.45
CA ASN A 81 1.88 7.78 -11.40
C ASN A 81 0.58 8.45 -11.86
N THR A 82 -0.21 7.79 -12.71
CA THR A 82 -1.46 8.34 -13.27
C THR A 82 -2.66 7.42 -13.02
N ILE A 83 -3.85 8.01 -13.02
CA ILE A 83 -5.10 7.24 -12.87
C ILE A 83 -5.40 6.44 -14.15
N GLU A 84 -4.95 6.92 -15.30
CA GLU A 84 -5.01 6.24 -16.58
C GLU A 84 -4.18 4.95 -16.54
N ASP A 85 -2.94 5.02 -16.03
CA ASP A 85 -2.10 3.83 -15.86
C ASP A 85 -2.76 2.81 -14.93
N PHE A 86 -3.41 3.26 -13.86
CA PHE A 86 -4.14 2.37 -12.95
C PHE A 86 -5.32 1.68 -13.65
N LYS A 87 -6.07 2.40 -14.47
CA LYS A 87 -7.21 1.85 -15.23
C LYS A 87 -6.75 0.87 -16.30
N ASN A 88 -5.62 1.17 -16.94
CA ASN A 88 -5.04 0.36 -18.01
C ASN A 88 -4.20 -0.82 -17.48
N CYS A 89 -3.94 -0.89 -16.18
CA CYS A 89 -3.23 -2.01 -15.58
C CYS A 89 -4.02 -3.32 -15.76
N ASP A 90 -3.35 -4.35 -16.28
CA ASP A 90 -3.89 -5.70 -16.33
C ASP A 90 -3.84 -6.34 -14.94
N LYS A 91 -4.95 -6.18 -14.21
CA LYS A 91 -5.11 -6.71 -12.84
C LYS A 91 -5.04 -8.24 -12.80
N THR A 92 -5.49 -8.91 -13.86
CA THR A 92 -5.44 -10.37 -13.99
C THR A 92 -3.99 -10.84 -14.05
N VAL A 93 -3.15 -10.18 -14.86
CA VAL A 93 -1.71 -10.47 -14.92
C VAL A 93 -1.02 -10.17 -13.59
N ILE A 94 -1.35 -9.05 -12.93
CA ILE A 94 -0.80 -8.72 -11.61
C ILE A 94 -1.16 -9.81 -10.59
N LEU A 95 -2.42 -10.23 -10.54
CA LEU A 95 -2.89 -11.27 -9.63
C LEU A 95 -2.22 -12.62 -9.91
N HIS A 96 -2.14 -13.04 -11.18
CA HIS A 96 -1.45 -14.27 -11.55
C HIS A 96 0.04 -14.22 -11.25
N THR A 97 0.68 -13.07 -11.44
CA THR A 97 2.10 -12.87 -11.11
C THR A 97 2.31 -13.00 -9.60
N ALA A 98 1.47 -12.35 -8.80
CA ALA A 98 1.52 -12.45 -7.34
C ALA A 98 1.26 -13.89 -6.85
N ALA A 99 0.29 -14.60 -7.46
CA ALA A 99 0.00 -15.99 -7.13
C ALA A 99 1.15 -16.95 -7.49
N LYS A 100 1.87 -16.67 -8.59
CA LYS A 100 3.06 -17.43 -9.02
C LYS A 100 4.29 -17.08 -8.19
N GLN A 101 4.39 -15.84 -7.71
CA GLN A 101 5.48 -15.35 -6.87
C GLN A 101 5.33 -15.87 -5.43
N LYS A 102 5.29 -17.20 -5.31
CA LYS A 102 5.31 -17.97 -4.06
C LYS A 102 6.71 -17.90 -3.43
N ARG A 103 7.01 -16.85 -2.67
CA ARG A 103 8.12 -16.89 -1.71
C ARG A 103 7.60 -17.45 -0.39
N TRP A 104 7.55 -18.77 -0.29
CA TRP A 104 7.20 -19.47 0.95
C TRP A 104 8.42 -19.46 1.89
N GLY A 105 8.42 -18.54 2.86
CA GLY A 105 9.15 -18.77 4.11
C GLY A 105 8.28 -19.66 5.03
N PRO A 106 8.87 -20.39 5.99
CA PRO A 106 8.09 -21.14 6.97
C PRO A 106 7.17 -20.17 7.74
N GLY A 107 5.85 -20.25 7.49
CA GLY A 107 4.84 -19.47 8.19
C GLY A 107 4.34 -18.18 7.51
N GLY A 108 4.71 -17.89 6.25
CA GLY A 108 4.24 -16.68 5.55
C GLY A 108 2.92 -16.87 4.79
N MET A 109 1.93 -15.98 4.99
CA MET A 109 0.71 -15.91 4.15
C MET A 109 0.89 -14.92 3.00
N ALA A 110 0.50 -15.30 1.77
CA ALA A 110 0.56 -14.38 0.64
C ALA A 110 -0.58 -13.35 0.71
N LEU A 111 -0.22 -12.07 0.67
CA LEU A 111 -1.18 -10.98 0.56
C LEU A 111 -1.52 -10.73 -0.92
N THR A 112 -2.70 -11.17 -1.36
CA THR A 112 -3.24 -10.80 -2.69
C THR A 112 -4.63 -10.23 -2.55
N LYS A 113 -4.73 -8.89 -2.53
CA LYS A 113 -5.97 -8.16 -2.78
C LYS A 113 -5.71 -6.90 -3.61
N GLU A 114 -6.58 -6.69 -4.60
CA GLU A 114 -6.62 -5.57 -5.55
C GLU A 114 -6.99 -4.22 -4.91
N SER A 115 -6.43 -3.84 -3.77
CA SER A 115 -6.90 -2.67 -3.02
C SER A 115 -5.77 -1.77 -2.52
N MET A 116 -4.80 -1.51 -3.39
CA MET A 116 -3.88 -0.40 -3.16
C MET A 116 -3.89 0.51 -4.37
N VAL A 117 -4.23 1.77 -4.12
CA VAL A 117 -4.31 2.93 -5.03
C VAL A 117 -5.72 3.26 -5.50
N SER A 118 -6.35 4.17 -4.73
CA SER A 118 -6.94 5.39 -5.28
C SER A 118 -7.41 6.31 -4.14
N PHE A 119 -6.47 6.99 -3.48
CA PHE A 119 -6.78 8.18 -2.67
C PHE A 119 -5.66 9.23 -2.64
N LEU A 120 -4.42 8.89 -3.03
CA LEU A 120 -3.25 9.74 -2.80
C LEU A 120 -2.82 10.66 -3.95
N GLN A 121 -3.33 10.49 -5.18
CA GLN A 121 -2.99 11.44 -6.26
C GLN A 121 -3.67 12.80 -6.10
N ARG A 122 -4.85 12.88 -5.46
CA ARG A 122 -5.54 14.16 -5.27
C ARG A 122 -4.81 15.09 -4.29
N LYS A 123 -4.10 14.54 -3.29
CA LYS A 123 -3.30 15.34 -2.35
C LYS A 123 -1.89 15.67 -2.84
N SER A 124 -1.22 14.79 -3.58
CA SER A 124 0.15 15.07 -4.03
C SER A 124 0.21 16.19 -5.07
N HIS A 125 -0.80 16.32 -5.94
CA HIS A 125 -0.86 17.45 -6.88
C HIS A 125 -1.24 18.75 -6.16
N SER A 126 -2.16 18.71 -5.20
CA SER A 126 -2.52 19.87 -4.37
C SER A 126 -1.34 20.38 -3.54
N ALA A 127 -0.56 19.48 -2.92
CA ALA A 127 0.58 19.86 -2.08
C ALA A 127 1.79 20.42 -2.86
N LEU A 128 1.96 20.03 -4.13
CA LEU A 128 2.97 20.62 -5.01
C LEU A 128 2.55 21.98 -5.57
N VAL A 129 1.26 22.20 -5.81
CA VAL A 129 0.72 23.51 -6.20
C VAL A 129 0.80 24.49 -5.02
N GLU A 130 0.37 24.08 -3.82
CA GLU A 130 0.41 24.93 -2.62
C GLU A 130 1.84 25.32 -2.21
N ARG A 131 2.85 24.47 -2.43
CA ARG A 131 4.26 24.82 -2.15
C ARG A 131 4.85 25.81 -3.15
N ASN A 132 4.36 25.84 -4.39
CA ASN A 132 4.81 26.79 -5.40
C ASN A 132 4.15 28.17 -5.27
N ASP A 133 2.96 28.25 -4.66
CA ASP A 133 2.28 29.53 -4.38
C ASP A 133 2.84 30.29 -3.17
N HIS A 134 3.71 29.66 -2.36
CA HIS A 134 4.29 30.27 -1.15
C HIS A 134 5.73 30.78 -1.31
N GLN A 135 6.20 31.01 -2.55
CA GLN A 135 7.42 31.80 -2.75
C GLN A 135 7.15 33.27 -2.36
N PRO A 136 7.89 33.86 -1.41
CA PRO A 136 7.75 35.28 -1.10
C PRO A 136 8.07 36.10 -2.36
N GLN A 137 7.12 36.89 -2.84
CA GLN A 137 7.42 37.90 -3.84
C GLN A 137 8.41 38.90 -3.23
N GLU A 138 9.57 39.02 -3.86
CA GLU A 138 10.61 39.97 -3.50
C GLU A 138 10.02 41.40 -3.52
N PRO A 139 10.18 42.21 -2.45
CA PRO A 139 9.62 43.55 -2.43
C PRO A 139 10.33 44.39 -3.50
N GLN A 140 9.56 44.89 -4.46
CA GLN A 140 10.04 45.89 -5.41
C GLN A 140 10.32 47.17 -4.62
N ASP A 141 11.59 47.44 -4.35
CA ASP A 141 12.05 48.70 -3.79
C ASP A 141 11.64 49.84 -4.73
N LEU A 142 10.82 50.75 -4.21
CA LEU A 142 10.48 52.03 -4.83
C LEU A 142 11.71 52.95 -4.77
N ALA A 143 12.32 53.20 -5.93
CA ALA A 143 13.21 54.32 -6.19
C ALA A 143 12.77 55.04 -7.46
#